data_AF-A0A2V9UZF0-F1
#
_entry.id   AF-A0A2V9UZF0-F1
#
_cell.length_a   1.000
_cell.length_b   1.000
_cell.length_c   1.000
_cell.angle_alpha   90.00
_cell.angle_beta   90.00
_cell.angle_gamma   90.00
#
_symmetry.space_group_name_H-M   'P 1'
#
loop_
_entity.id
_entity.type
_entity.pdbx_description
1 polymer ?
#
loop_
_entity_poly.entity_id
_entity_poly.type
_entity_poly.pdbx_seq_one_letter_code
_entity_poly.pdbx_strand_id
1 'polypeptide(L)'
;MKEELERVVLEMYRSGLRYSDAVREFQRTFLATVLRDENANQVRAAKKLGIHRNTLRRQIQELELDIKSLRVARRRPPLSERVLVAQRNARAMK
;
A
#
# COMPACT_ATOMS: atom_id res chain seq x y z
N MET A 1 12.08 -11.17 -14.53
CA MET A 1 10.61 -11.20 -14.31
C MET A 1 9.97 -12.55 -14.66
N LYS A 2 9.96 -13.00 -15.94
CA LYS A 2 9.29 -14.26 -16.30
C LYS A 2 9.79 -15.46 -15.50
N GLU A 3 11.10 -15.63 -15.42
CA GLU A 3 11.73 -16.74 -14.68
C GLU A 3 11.46 -16.69 -13.17
N GLU A 4 11.45 -15.49 -12.57
CA GLU A 4 11.15 -15.31 -11.15
C GLU A 4 9.68 -15.63 -10.85
N LEU A 5 8.77 -15.21 -11.72
CA LEU A 5 7.34 -15.52 -11.60
C LEU A 5 7.09 -17.03 -11.75
N GLU A 6 7.70 -17.68 -12.75
CA GLU A 6 7.58 -19.12 -12.95
C GLU A 6 8.10 -19.92 -11.74
N ARG A 7 9.19 -19.46 -11.11
CA ARG A 7 9.72 -20.06 -9.88
C ARG A 7 8.72 -19.96 -8.73
N VAL A 8 8.13 -18.79 -8.50
CA VAL A 8 7.12 -18.58 -7.43
C VAL A 8 5.87 -19.40 -7.69
N VAL A 9 5.39 -19.44 -8.94
CA VAL A 9 4.20 -20.23 -9.30
C VAL A 9 4.45 -21.72 -9.11
N LEU A 10 5.64 -22.22 -9.49
CA LEU A 10 6.02 -23.62 -9.27
C LEU A 10 6.08 -23.95 -7.78
N GLU A 11 6.62 -23.06 -6.95
CA GLU A 11 6.65 -23.24 -5.50
C GLU A 11 5.24 -23.30 -4.90
N MET A 12 4.36 -22.37 -5.27
CA MET A 12 2.95 -22.38 -4.84
C MET A 12 2.22 -23.67 -5.25
N TYR A 13 2.47 -24.15 -6.47
CA TYR A 13 1.90 -25.41 -6.95
C TYR A 13 2.41 -26.61 -6.14
N ARG A 14 3.73 -26.67 -5.88
CA ARG A 14 4.35 -27.76 -5.11
C ARG A 14 3.95 -27.76 -3.63
N SER A 15 3.60 -26.61 -3.06
CA SER A 15 3.07 -26.53 -1.70
C SER A 15 1.60 -26.96 -1.60
N GLY A 16 0.96 -27.31 -2.73
CA GLY A 16 -0.44 -27.76 -2.77
C GLY A 16 -1.47 -26.63 -2.62
N LEU A 17 -1.07 -25.37 -2.87
CA LEU A 17 -2.03 -24.25 -2.87
C LEU A 17 -3.05 -24.44 -3.98
N ARG A 18 -4.33 -24.21 -3.64
CA ARG A 18 -5.38 -24.15 -4.67
C ARG A 18 -5.16 -22.90 -5.51
N TYR A 19 -5.60 -22.97 -6.77
CA TYR A 19 -5.55 -21.83 -7.68
C TYR A 19 -6.19 -20.57 -7.09
N SER A 20 -7.34 -20.71 -6.42
CA SER A 20 -8.03 -19.59 -5.75
C SER A 20 -7.17 -18.92 -4.70
N ASP A 21 -6.42 -19.69 -3.93
CA ASP A 21 -5.58 -19.21 -2.83
C ASP A 21 -4.33 -18.52 -3.38
N ALA A 22 -3.72 -19.09 -4.42
CA ALA A 22 -2.59 -18.48 -5.13
C ALA A 22 -2.98 -17.13 -5.75
N VAL A 23 -4.14 -17.04 -6.42
CA VAL A 23 -4.66 -15.78 -6.96
C VAL A 23 -4.94 -14.78 -5.84
N ARG A 24 -5.54 -15.23 -4.74
CA ARG A 24 -5.83 -14.38 -3.58
C ARG A 24 -4.54 -13.82 -2.98
N GLU A 25 -3.49 -14.62 -2.85
CA GLU A 25 -2.21 -14.13 -2.30
C GLU A 25 -1.47 -13.19 -3.24
N PHE A 26 -1.50 -13.48 -4.53
CA PHE A 26 -0.97 -12.54 -5.52
C PHE A 26 -1.69 -11.18 -5.41
N GLN A 27 -3.02 -11.18 -5.40
CA GLN A 27 -3.81 -9.96 -5.28
C GLN A 27 -3.50 -9.21 -3.98
N ARG A 28 -3.46 -9.92 -2.84
CA ARG A 28 -3.15 -9.36 -1.52
C ARG A 28 -1.78 -8.70 -1.53
N THR A 29 -0.75 -9.39 -2.01
CA THR A 29 0.63 -8.93 -2.04
C THR A 29 0.83 -7.75 -2.99
N PHE A 30 0.23 -7.83 -4.18
CA PHE A 30 0.34 -6.78 -5.20
C PHE A 30 -0.34 -5.48 -4.74
N LEU A 31 -1.58 -5.56 -4.27
CA LEU A 31 -2.31 -4.40 -3.77
C LEU A 31 -1.64 -3.79 -2.54
N ALA A 32 -1.17 -4.61 -1.60
CA ALA A 32 -0.44 -4.12 -0.43
C ALA A 32 0.83 -3.36 -0.83
N THR A 33 1.55 -3.83 -1.86
CA THR A 33 2.76 -3.17 -2.36
C THR A 33 2.46 -1.78 -2.92
N VAL A 34 1.44 -1.65 -3.78
CA VAL A 34 1.02 -0.35 -4.32
C VAL A 34 0.49 0.57 -3.21
N LEU A 35 -0.24 0.02 -2.25
CA LEU A 35 -0.72 0.78 -1.10
C LEU A 35 0.44 1.30 -0.24
N ARG A 36 1.48 0.51 0.03
CA ARG A 36 2.66 0.97 0.80
C ARG A 36 3.39 2.10 0.09
N ASP A 37 3.60 1.94 -1.22
CA ASP A 37 4.27 2.93 -2.05
C ASP A 37 3.55 4.30 -2.02
N GLU A 38 2.21 4.28 -2.01
CA GLU A 38 1.38 5.48 -1.87
C GLU A 38 1.06 5.85 -0.42
N ASN A 39 1.79 5.31 0.57
CA ASN A 39 1.60 5.53 2.01
C ASN A 39 0.13 5.34 2.46
N ALA A 40 -0.47 4.25 1.98
CA ALA A 40 -1.86 3.85 2.18
C ALA A 40 -2.90 4.88 1.67
N ASN A 41 -2.53 5.75 0.72
CA ASN A 41 -3.46 6.64 0.05
C ASN A 41 -4.24 5.90 -1.06
N GLN A 42 -5.45 5.44 -0.74
CA GLN A 42 -6.29 4.65 -1.65
C GLN A 42 -6.65 5.38 -2.95
N VAL A 43 -6.79 6.71 -2.93
CA VAL A 43 -7.13 7.46 -4.16
C VAL A 43 -5.95 7.45 -5.13
N ARG A 44 -4.73 7.65 -4.63
CA ARG A 44 -3.51 7.60 -5.46
C ARG A 44 -3.20 6.17 -5.90
N ALA A 45 -3.31 5.20 -5.00
CA ALA A 45 -3.15 3.79 -5.32
C ALA A 45 -4.12 3.33 -6.41
N ALA A 46 -5.41 3.71 -6.32
CA ALA A 46 -6.41 3.37 -7.32
C ALA A 46 -6.08 3.98 -8.70
N LYS A 47 -5.60 5.23 -8.74
CA LYS A 47 -5.11 5.86 -9.98
C LYS A 47 -3.92 5.10 -10.58
N LYS A 48 -2.95 4.69 -9.75
CA LYS A 48 -1.76 3.94 -10.18
C LYS A 48 -2.10 2.53 -10.68
N LEU A 49 -3.10 1.91 -10.07
CA LEU A 49 -3.67 0.62 -10.49
C LEU A 49 -4.59 0.72 -11.71
N GLY A 50 -4.96 1.93 -12.14
CA GLY A 50 -5.91 2.12 -13.25
C GLY A 50 -7.35 1.66 -12.94
N ILE A 51 -7.74 1.62 -11.66
CA ILE A 51 -9.07 1.17 -11.23
C ILE A 51 -9.82 2.27 -10.46
N HIS A 52 -11.14 2.12 -10.36
CA HIS A 52 -11.93 3.01 -9.53
C HIS A 52 -11.64 2.79 -8.04
N ARG A 53 -11.57 3.87 -7.25
CA ARG A 53 -11.30 3.80 -5.79
C ARG A 53 -12.26 2.90 -5.01
N ASN A 54 -13.52 2.79 -5.45
CA ASN A 54 -14.51 1.93 -4.79
C ASN A 54 -14.19 0.45 -5.02
N THR A 55 -13.69 0.10 -6.21
CA THR A 55 -13.22 -1.25 -6.51
C THR A 55 -12.04 -1.61 -5.62
N LEU A 56 -11.06 -0.70 -5.52
CA LEU A 56 -9.92 -0.90 -4.61
C LEU A 56 -10.37 -1.05 -3.15
N ARG A 57 -11.29 -0.19 -2.69
CA ARG A 57 -11.85 -0.26 -1.33
C ARG A 57 -12.51 -1.62 -1.05
N ARG A 58 -13.30 -2.12 -2.00
CA ARG A 58 -13.95 -3.44 -1.87
C ARG A 58 -12.90 -4.56 -1.81
N GLN A 59 -11.91 -4.54 -2.69
CA GLN A 59 -10.83 -5.53 -2.69
C GLN A 59 -10.01 -5.50 -1.39
N ILE A 60 -9.75 -4.31 -0.83
CA ILE A 60 -9.09 -4.18 0.47
C ILE A 60 -9.88 -4.88 1.59
N GLN A 61 -11.21 -4.76 1.57
CA GLN A 61 -12.09 -5.41 2.54
C GLN A 61 -12.16 -6.93 2.34
N GLU A 62 -12.36 -7.38 1.09
CA GLU A 62 -12.43 -8.81 0.72
C GLU A 62 -11.11 -9.56 1.03
N LEU A 63 -9.97 -8.88 0.88
CA LEU A 63 -8.65 -9.44 1.16
C LEU A 63 -8.16 -9.19 2.59
N GLU A 64 -8.98 -8.53 3.43
CA GLU A 64 -8.68 -8.22 4.83
C GLU A 64 -7.31 -7.53 4.99
N LEU A 65 -7.03 -6.55 4.13
CA LEU A 65 -5.77 -5.80 4.16
C LEU A 65 -5.78 -4.79 5.31
N ASP A 66 -4.82 -4.89 6.23
CA ASP A 66 -4.65 -3.91 7.31
C ASP A 66 -3.98 -2.64 6.80
N ILE A 67 -4.79 -1.66 6.40
CA ILE A 67 -4.31 -0.36 5.92
C ILE A 67 -3.51 0.41 6.99
N LYS A 68 -3.73 0.15 8.29
CA LYS A 68 -3.03 0.88 9.35
C LYS A 68 -1.55 0.50 9.41
N SER A 69 -1.23 -0.79 9.32
CA SER A 69 0.17 -1.27 9.27
C SER A 69 0.90 -0.87 7.99
N LEU A 70 0.19 -0.64 6.88
CA LEU A 70 0.81 -0.18 5.62
C LEU A 70 1.18 1.30 5.63
N ARG A 71 0.72 2.09 6.61
CA ARG A 71 1.12 3.49 6.74
C ARG A 71 2.51 3.55 7.32
N VAL A 72 3.42 4.23 6.63
CA VAL A 72 4.66 4.67 7.26
C VAL A 72 4.26 5.60 8.39
N ALA A 73 4.73 5.30 9.61
CA ALA A 73 4.48 6.11 10.79
C ALA A 73 5.04 7.52 10.56
N ARG A 74 4.21 8.42 10.02
CA ARG A 74 4.50 9.84 10.05
C ARG A 74 4.38 10.25 11.51
N ARG A 75 5.51 10.37 12.22
CA ARG A 75 5.54 11.09 13.50
C ARG A 75 4.84 12.42 13.24
N ARG A 76 3.67 12.64 13.85
CA ARG A 76 3.11 13.98 13.91
C ARG A 76 4.02 14.73 14.89
N PRO A 77 4.74 15.78 14.45
CA PRO A 77 5.59 16.52 15.36
C PRO A 77 4.73 17.11 16.49
N PRO A 78 5.23 17.17 17.73
CA PRO A 78 4.55 17.85 18.82
C PRO A 78 4.22 19.30 18.43
N LEU A 79 3.20 19.87 19.07
CA LEU A 79 2.72 21.21 18.74
C LEU A 79 3.83 22.27 18.79
N SER A 80 4.76 22.16 19.75
CA SER A 80 5.93 23.02 19.88
C SER A 80 6.80 23.05 18.61
N GLU A 81 7.09 21.89 18.04
CA GLU A 81 7.87 21.76 16.80
C GLU A 81 7.09 22.31 15.59
N ARG A 82 5.77 22.11 15.56
CA ARG A 82 4.91 22.67 14.50
C ARG A 82 4.86 24.20 14.53
N VAL A 83 4.78 24.79 15.71
CA VAL A 83 4.81 26.25 15.91
C VAL A 83 6.16 26.82 15.45
N LEU A 84 7.26 26.17 15.83
CA LEU A 84 8.62 26.56 15.40
C LEU A 84 8.79 26.51 13.88
N VAL A 85 8.33 25.43 13.23
CA VAL A 85 8.39 25.31 11.76
C VAL A 85 7.56 26.39 11.07
N ALA A 86 6.35 26.68 11.57
CA ALA A 86 5.50 27.74 11.02
C ALA A 86 6.15 29.13 11.15
N GLN A 87 6.71 29.44 12.32
CA GLN A 87 7.42 30.70 12.55
C GLN A 87 8.66 30.84 11.67
N ARG A 88 9.43 29.76 11.50
CA ARG A 88 10.61 29.72 10.64
C ARG A 88 10.26 29.97 9.17
N ASN A 89 9.19 29.34 8.68
CA ASN A 89 8.71 29.54 7.31
C ASN A 89 8.20 30.97 7.09
N ALA A 90 7.49 31.55 8.07
CA ALA A 90 7.02 32.93 8.00
C ALA A 90 8.18 33.95 7.96
N ARG A 91 9.29 33.65 8.65
CA ARG A 91 10.50 34.49 8.61
C ARG A 91 11.27 34.37 7.30
N ALA A 92 11.20 33.24 6.60
CA ALA A 92 11.88 33.04 5.33
C ALA A 92 11.16 33.69 4.13
N MET A 93 9.92 34.14 4.30
CA MET A 93 9.14 34.87 3.29
C MET A 93 9.21 36.40 3.44
N LYS A 94 10.06 36.90 4.35
CA LYS A 94 10.32 38.32 4.60
C LYS A 94 11.74 38.65 4.13
#